data_AF-A0AB39HLU5-F1
#
_entry.id   AF-A0AB39HLU5-F1
#
_cell.length_a   1.000
_cell.length_b   1.000
_cell.length_c   1.000
_cell.angle_alpha   90.00
_cell.angle_beta   90.00
_cell.angle_gamma   90.00
#
_symmetry.space_group_name_H-M   'P 1'
#
loop_
_entity.id
_entity.type
_entity.pdbx_description
1 polymer ?
#
loop_
_entity_poly.entity_id
_entity_poly.type
_entity_poly.pdbx_seq_one_letter_code
_entity_poly.pdbx_strand_id
1 'polypeptide(L)'
;MNFDTKHILKWGIPGWYLIINIVVAVSSLIGYEWITDSGYLTPSIIITLAGVPLGYVIYQPYFFVSTLMYENKGNQWNILLFKMSDETKRLFLSNRYGYFLNNIHGYGSLISAVIISLIYLIVLAFIHEFNTEIFMLIIMNIVLVVIVSFNFKHYQKNFENFINQIIRELKKDINR
;
A
#
# COMPACT_ATOMS: atom_id res chain seq x y z
N MET A 1 -12.83 -12.97 -12.50
CA MET A 1 -11.56 -12.64 -11.84
C MET A 1 -11.81 -12.74 -10.34
N ASN A 2 -11.27 -13.75 -9.66
CA ASN A 2 -11.50 -13.91 -8.23
C ASN A 2 -10.75 -12.80 -7.49
N PHE A 3 -11.48 -12.03 -6.68
CA PHE A 3 -10.90 -10.91 -5.94
C PHE A 3 -10.14 -11.47 -4.73
N ASP A 4 -8.88 -11.84 -4.93
CA ASP A 4 -8.03 -12.34 -3.84
C ASP A 4 -7.83 -11.26 -2.78
N THR A 5 -7.77 -11.66 -1.50
CA THR A 5 -7.51 -10.78 -0.33
C THR A 5 -6.27 -9.90 -0.51
N LYS A 6 -5.32 -10.34 -1.34
CA LYS A 6 -4.12 -9.60 -1.74
C LYS A 6 -4.43 -8.27 -2.44
N HIS A 7 -5.49 -8.22 -3.25
CA HIS A 7 -5.93 -7.01 -3.94
C HIS A 7 -6.63 -6.03 -3.01
N ILE A 8 -7.37 -6.52 -2.01
CA ILE A 8 -7.99 -5.67 -0.99
C ILE A 8 -6.91 -4.93 -0.19
N LEU A 9 -5.83 -5.62 0.19
CA LEU A 9 -4.73 -4.99 0.94
C LEU A 9 -4.02 -3.90 0.13
N LYS A 10 -3.83 -4.12 -1.18
CA LYS A 10 -3.11 -3.20 -2.08
C LYS A 10 -3.96 -2.04 -2.58
N TRP A 11 -5.25 -2.26 -2.81
CA TRP A 11 -6.14 -1.32 -3.49
C TRP A 11 -7.30 -0.88 -2.61
N GLY A 12 -7.95 -1.80 -1.90
CA GLY A 12 -9.09 -1.47 -1.03
C GLY A 12 -8.70 -0.55 0.13
N ILE A 13 -7.81 -1.02 1.01
CA ILE A 13 -7.44 -0.30 2.24
C ILE A 13 -6.91 1.12 1.94
N PRO A 14 -5.96 1.32 1.01
CA PRO A 14 -5.44 2.67 0.72
C PRO A 14 -6.50 3.61 0.17
N GLY A 15 -7.39 3.13 -0.71
CA GLY A 15 -8.46 3.96 -1.27
C GLY A 15 -9.56 4.28 -0.25
N TRP A 16 -9.99 3.31 0.56
CA TRP A 16 -10.93 3.56 1.66
C TRP A 16 -10.39 4.57 2.65
N TYR A 17 -9.11 4.45 3.01
CA TYR A 17 -8.46 5.42 3.89
C TYR A 17 -8.55 6.84 3.34
N LEU A 18 -8.23 7.04 2.06
CA LEU A 18 -8.29 8.36 1.44
C LEU A 18 -9.73 8.91 1.40
N ILE A 19 -10.71 8.10 0.98
CA ILE A 19 -12.11 8.55 0.92
C ILE A 19 -12.63 8.92 2.29
N ILE A 20 -12.34 8.12 3.33
CA ILE A 20 -12.76 8.42 4.69
C ILE A 20 -12.19 9.75 5.15
N ASN A 21 -10.89 10.02 4.91
CA ASN A 21 -10.29 11.31 5.26
C ASN A 21 -10.96 12.48 4.51
N ILE A 22 -11.24 12.32 3.22
CA ILE A 22 -11.95 13.32 2.42
C ILE A 22 -13.36 13.57 2.98
N VAL A 23 -14.14 12.52 3.23
CA VAL A 23 -15.51 12.62 3.75
C VAL A 23 -15.51 13.32 5.11
N VAL A 24 -14.66 12.90 6.04
CA VAL A 24 -14.59 13.52 7.38
C VAL A 24 -14.17 14.98 7.27
N ALA A 25 -13.17 15.29 6.45
CA ALA A 25 -12.69 16.66 6.27
C ALA A 25 -13.76 17.56 5.62
N VAL A 26 -14.47 17.09 4.59
CA VAL A 26 -15.56 17.84 3.97
C VAL A 26 -16.70 18.06 4.95
N SER A 27 -17.10 17.02 5.70
CA SER A 27 -18.14 17.16 6.73
C SER A 27 -17.76 18.14 7.84
N SER A 28 -16.48 18.23 8.21
CA SER A 28 -16.00 19.22 9.20
C SER A 28 -16.16 20.67 8.74
N LEU A 29 -16.34 20.90 7.43
CA LEU A 29 -16.48 22.23 6.83
C LEU A 29 -17.95 22.60 6.57
N ILE A 30 -18.75 21.66 6.09
CA ILE A 30 -20.14 21.93 5.67
C ILE A 30 -21.20 21.40 6.66
N GLY A 31 -20.76 20.77 7.76
CA GLY A 31 -21.62 20.07 8.70
C GLY A 31 -21.84 18.60 8.33
N TYR A 32 -22.35 17.83 9.30
CA TYR A 32 -22.60 16.39 9.15
C TYR A 32 -24.02 16.04 8.69
N GLU A 33 -24.89 17.05 8.52
CA GLU A 33 -26.31 16.86 8.20
C GLU A 33 -26.52 16.12 6.88
N TRP A 34 -25.68 16.37 5.86
CA TRP A 34 -25.77 15.66 4.57
C TRP A 34 -25.51 14.14 4.68
N ILE A 35 -24.77 13.70 5.70
CA ILE A 35 -24.54 12.27 5.99
C ILE A 35 -25.78 11.68 6.68
N THR A 36 -26.37 12.40 7.62
CA THR A 36 -27.54 11.93 8.37
C THR A 36 -28.79 11.90 7.51
N ASP A 37 -28.98 12.92 6.66
CA ASP A 37 -30.18 13.10 5.84
C ASP A 37 -30.22 12.12 4.66
N SER A 38 -29.06 11.75 4.10
CA SER A 38 -28.96 10.75 3.04
C SER A 38 -29.06 9.30 3.54
N GLY A 39 -29.15 9.12 4.86
CA GLY A 39 -29.00 7.83 5.54
C GLY A 39 -27.57 7.31 5.42
N TYR A 40 -26.99 6.84 6.52
CA TYR A 40 -25.62 6.31 6.59
C TYR A 40 -25.27 5.25 5.52
N LEU A 41 -26.27 4.64 4.89
CA LEU A 41 -26.14 3.70 3.78
C LEU A 41 -25.45 4.33 2.56
N THR A 42 -25.80 5.56 2.19
CA THR A 42 -25.33 6.20 0.94
C THR A 42 -23.83 6.47 0.97
N PRO A 43 -23.25 7.14 2.00
CA PRO A 43 -21.80 7.31 2.10
C PRO A 43 -21.05 5.98 2.23
N SER A 44 -21.63 5.00 2.93
CA SER A 44 -21.03 3.67 3.10
C SER A 44 -20.89 2.90 1.78
N ILE A 45 -21.89 2.99 0.91
CA ILE A 45 -21.84 2.41 -0.44
C ILE A 45 -20.76 3.09 -1.27
N ILE A 46 -20.68 4.43 -1.24
CA ILE A 46 -19.66 5.19 -1.97
C ILE A 46 -18.26 4.77 -1.51
N ILE A 47 -18.00 4.74 -0.20
CA ILE A 47 -16.70 4.31 0.35
C ILE A 47 -16.36 2.91 -0.14
N THR A 48 -17.28 1.96 0.04
CA THR A 48 -17.04 0.54 -0.29
C THR A 48 -16.73 0.36 -1.78
N LEU A 49 -17.56 0.94 -2.65
CA LEU A 49 -17.45 0.75 -4.10
C LEU A 49 -16.33 1.56 -4.74
N ALA A 50 -16.15 2.82 -4.34
CA ALA A 50 -15.17 3.72 -4.95
C ALA A 50 -13.75 3.54 -4.39
N GLY A 51 -13.60 3.00 -3.18
CA GLY A 51 -12.29 2.86 -2.57
C GLY A 51 -11.37 1.90 -3.31
N VAL A 52 -11.88 0.77 -3.79
CA VAL A 52 -11.05 -0.21 -4.52
C VAL A 52 -10.49 0.38 -5.84
N PRO A 53 -11.31 0.97 -6.75
CA PRO A 53 -10.80 1.65 -7.93
C PRO A 53 -9.83 2.80 -7.60
N LEU A 54 -10.16 3.61 -6.59
CA LEU A 54 -9.33 4.74 -6.20
C LEU A 54 -7.96 4.29 -5.70
N GLY A 55 -7.91 3.27 -4.84
CA GLY A 55 -6.62 2.75 -4.37
C GLY A 55 -5.85 2.01 -5.45
N TYR A 56 -6.50 1.46 -6.48
CA TYR A 56 -5.80 1.00 -7.68
C TYR A 56 -5.10 2.15 -8.40
N VAL A 57 -5.76 3.30 -8.56
CA VAL A 57 -5.16 4.50 -9.16
C VAL A 57 -3.97 4.99 -8.33
N ILE A 58 -4.10 5.06 -7.00
CA ILE A 58 -3.01 5.43 -6.08
C ILE A 58 -1.85 4.44 -6.18
N TYR A 59 -2.14 3.16 -6.36
CA TYR A 59 -1.14 2.12 -6.48
C TYR A 59 -0.27 2.25 -7.74
N GLN A 60 -0.83 2.73 -8.87
CA GLN A 60 -0.13 2.74 -10.16
C GLN A 60 1.19 3.54 -10.16
N PRO A 61 1.25 4.82 -9.70
CA PRO A 61 2.50 5.56 -9.65
C PRO A 61 3.55 4.90 -8.76
N TYR A 62 3.13 4.39 -7.60
CA TYR A 62 4.02 3.67 -6.70
C TYR A 62 4.56 2.38 -7.33
N PHE A 63 3.70 1.60 -7.99
CA PHE A 63 4.10 0.37 -8.66
C PHE A 63 5.13 0.65 -9.76
N PHE A 64 4.91 1.70 -10.55
CA PHE A 64 5.86 2.13 -11.58
C PHE A 64 7.24 2.44 -10.99
N VAL A 65 7.31 3.30 -9.97
CA VAL A 65 8.57 3.68 -9.31
C VAL A 65 9.24 2.48 -8.65
N SER A 66 8.47 1.65 -7.93
CA SER A 66 9.03 0.46 -7.27
C SER A 66 9.58 -0.56 -8.27
N THR A 67 8.93 -0.73 -9.43
CA THR A 67 9.43 -1.63 -10.49
C THR A 67 10.80 -1.20 -10.98
N LEU A 68 11.00 0.10 -11.24
CA LEU A 68 12.29 0.66 -11.63
C LEU A 68 13.38 0.42 -10.58
N MET A 69 13.03 0.51 -9.29
CA MET A 69 13.98 0.27 -8.19
C MET A 69 14.40 -1.20 -8.06
N TYR A 70 13.52 -2.15 -8.39
CA TYR A 70 13.73 -3.58 -8.15
C TYR A 70 14.07 -4.41 -9.39
N GLU A 71 14.12 -3.80 -10.59
CA GLU A 71 14.32 -4.48 -11.87
C GLU A 71 15.54 -5.44 -11.85
N ASN A 72 16.69 -4.96 -11.41
CA ASN A 72 17.92 -5.75 -11.34
C ASN A 72 17.81 -6.97 -10.42
N LYS A 73 17.21 -6.80 -9.23
CA LYS A 73 17.02 -7.89 -8.25
C LYS A 73 15.98 -8.90 -8.75
N GLY A 74 14.91 -8.42 -9.39
CA GLY A 74 13.87 -9.25 -9.99
C GLY A 74 14.41 -10.15 -11.11
N ASN A 75 15.26 -9.60 -11.98
CA ASN A 75 15.90 -10.37 -13.05
C ASN A 75 16.81 -11.48 -12.50
N GLN A 76 17.61 -11.17 -11.48
CA GLN A 76 18.45 -12.17 -10.81
C GLN A 76 17.60 -13.29 -10.18
N TRP A 77 16.51 -12.94 -9.51
CA TRP A 77 15.58 -13.90 -8.91
C TRP A 77 14.97 -14.86 -9.94
N ASN A 78 14.50 -14.33 -11.07
CA ASN A 78 13.91 -15.15 -12.14
C ASN A 78 14.92 -16.15 -12.73
N ILE A 79 16.17 -15.71 -12.95
CA ILE A 79 17.25 -16.60 -13.42
C ILE A 79 17.52 -17.71 -12.40
N LEU A 80 17.48 -17.40 -11.10
CA LEU A 80 17.72 -18.37 -10.03
C LEU A 80 16.61 -19.41 -9.93
N LEU A 81 15.35 -18.98 -10.03
CA LEU A 81 14.22 -19.92 -10.05
C LEU A 81 14.26 -20.83 -11.27
N PHE A 82 14.70 -20.33 -12.43
CA PHE A 82 14.80 -21.13 -13.66
C PHE A 82 15.87 -22.22 -13.56
N LYS A 83 17.01 -21.93 -12.90
CA LYS A 83 18.10 -22.89 -12.71
C LYS A 83 17.82 -23.97 -11.67
N MET A 84 16.72 -23.85 -10.92
CA MET A 84 16.37 -24.80 -9.87
C MET A 84 15.61 -26.01 -10.45
N SER A 85 16.18 -27.21 -10.29
CA SER A 85 15.60 -28.47 -10.76
C SER A 85 14.48 -28.99 -9.86
N ASP A 86 14.57 -28.76 -8.54
CA ASP A 86 13.54 -29.16 -7.58
C ASP A 86 12.31 -28.26 -7.69
N GLU A 87 11.25 -28.81 -8.27
CA GLU A 87 9.98 -28.11 -8.48
C GLU A 87 9.29 -27.73 -7.17
N THR A 88 9.37 -28.56 -6.13
CA THR A 88 8.72 -28.30 -4.84
C THR A 88 9.40 -27.12 -4.14
N LYS A 89 10.73 -27.12 -4.11
CA LYS A 89 11.53 -26.01 -3.56
C LYS A 89 11.32 -24.72 -4.37
N ARG A 90 11.28 -24.82 -5.70
CA ARG A 90 11.02 -23.69 -6.60
C ARG A 90 9.65 -23.05 -6.33
N LEU A 91 8.60 -23.87 -6.19
CA LEU A 91 7.25 -23.39 -5.90
C LEU A 91 7.16 -22.73 -4.52
N PHE A 92 7.75 -23.35 -3.50
CA PHE A 92 7.80 -22.77 -2.15
C PHE A 92 8.48 -21.39 -2.14
N LEU A 93 9.64 -21.28 -2.78
CA LEU A 93 10.39 -20.03 -2.85
C LEU A 93 9.65 -18.96 -3.66
N SER A 94 9.04 -19.32 -4.79
CA SER A 94 8.22 -18.41 -5.59
C SER A 94 7.04 -17.87 -4.78
N ASN A 95 6.34 -18.73 -4.05
CA ASN A 95 5.23 -18.33 -3.18
C ASN A 95 5.71 -17.40 -2.06
N ARG A 96 6.86 -17.69 -1.44
CA ARG A 96 7.44 -16.87 -0.38
C ARG A 96 7.88 -15.50 -0.90
N TYR A 97 8.49 -15.44 -2.08
CA TYR A 97 8.84 -14.21 -2.76
C TYR A 97 7.60 -13.37 -3.07
N GLY A 98 6.57 -13.99 -3.66
CA GLY A 98 5.30 -13.36 -3.94
C GLY A 98 4.63 -12.80 -2.69
N TYR A 99 4.71 -13.51 -1.55
CA TYR A 99 4.22 -13.02 -0.26
C TYR A 99 4.93 -11.73 0.19
N PHE A 100 6.27 -11.69 0.14
CA PHE A 100 7.03 -10.49 0.51
C PHE A 100 6.71 -9.31 -0.38
N LEU A 101 6.75 -9.50 -1.70
CA LEU A 101 6.39 -8.45 -2.65
C LEU A 101 4.96 -7.96 -2.40
N ASN A 102 4.02 -8.88 -2.14
CA ASN A 102 2.65 -8.48 -1.88
C ASN A 102 2.54 -7.54 -0.68
N ASN A 103 3.25 -7.83 0.41
CA ASN A 103 3.25 -6.97 1.60
C ASN A 103 3.97 -5.64 1.35
N ILE A 104 5.16 -5.66 0.74
CA ILE A 104 5.91 -4.43 0.40
C ILE A 104 5.03 -3.52 -0.45
N HIS A 105 4.40 -4.06 -1.49
CA HIS A 105 3.51 -3.29 -2.35
C HIS A 105 2.24 -2.82 -1.64
N GLY A 106 1.68 -3.61 -0.72
CA GLY A 106 0.54 -3.21 0.11
C GLY A 106 0.88 -2.02 1.01
N TYR A 107 1.97 -2.11 1.76
CA TYR A 107 2.45 -1.01 2.61
C TYR A 107 2.85 0.22 1.79
N GLY A 108 3.50 0.05 0.64
CA GLY A 108 3.86 1.17 -0.22
C GLY A 108 2.66 1.90 -0.83
N SER A 109 1.61 1.15 -1.21
CA SER A 109 0.32 1.73 -1.62
C SER A 109 -0.32 2.52 -0.49
N LEU A 110 -0.31 1.96 0.73
CA LEU A 110 -0.83 2.64 1.92
C LEU A 110 -0.05 3.94 2.23
N ILE A 111 1.28 3.92 2.20
CA ILE A 111 2.11 5.13 2.37
C ILE A 111 1.70 6.19 1.34
N SER A 112 1.52 5.80 0.09
CA SER A 112 1.13 6.72 -0.98
C SER A 112 -0.23 7.35 -0.68
N ALA A 113 -1.22 6.57 -0.25
CA ALA A 113 -2.53 7.09 0.14
C ALA A 113 -2.46 8.04 1.35
N VAL A 114 -1.68 7.72 2.38
CA VAL A 114 -1.53 8.59 3.56
C VAL A 114 -0.82 9.90 3.20
N ILE A 115 0.21 9.86 2.33
CA ILE A 115 0.89 11.07 1.86
C ILE A 115 -0.08 11.94 1.04
N ILE A 116 -0.84 11.35 0.11
CA ILE A 116 -1.84 12.07 -0.68
C ILE A 116 -2.91 12.70 0.23
N SER A 117 -3.39 11.94 1.23
CA SER A 117 -4.35 12.41 2.22
C SER A 117 -3.79 13.59 3.04
N LEU A 118 -2.53 13.50 3.48
CA LEU A 118 -1.87 14.58 4.21
C LEU A 118 -1.72 15.85 3.35
N ILE A 119 -1.32 15.71 2.08
CA ILE A 119 -1.25 16.84 1.14
C ILE A 119 -2.63 17.46 0.96
N TYR A 120 -3.67 16.65 0.76
CA TYR A 120 -5.05 17.12 0.63
C TYR A 120 -5.49 17.92 1.86
N LEU A 121 -5.26 17.41 3.06
CA LEU A 121 -5.64 18.09 4.30
C LEU A 121 -4.88 19.40 4.51
N ILE A 122 -3.59 19.44 4.18
CA ILE A 122 -2.78 20.67 4.25
C ILE A 122 -3.34 21.71 3.27
N VAL A 123 -3.60 21.33 2.02
CA VAL A 123 -4.20 22.23 1.01
C VAL A 123 -5.57 22.73 1.46
N LEU A 124 -6.40 21.85 2.01
CA LEU A 124 -7.72 22.20 2.52
C LEU A 124 -7.64 23.22 3.67
N ALA A 125 -6.70 23.01 4.59
CA ALA A 125 -6.44 23.90 5.73
C ALA A 125 -5.82 25.25 5.34
N PHE A 126 -5.26 25.36 4.13
CA PHE A 126 -4.81 26.64 3.57
C PHE A 126 -5.93 27.40 2.85
N ILE A 127 -6.83 26.68 2.16
CA ILE A 127 -7.96 27.27 1.42
C ILE A 127 -9.07 27.70 2.37
N HIS A 128 -9.37 26.86 3.36
CA HIS A 128 -10.36 27.12 4.39
C HIS A 128 -9.67 27.46 5.70
N GLU A 129 -10.35 28.20 6.58
CA GLU A 129 -9.83 28.48 7.90
C GLU A 129 -9.57 27.19 8.69
N PHE A 130 -8.54 27.22 9.53
CA PHE A 130 -8.06 26.07 10.25
C PHE A 130 -9.08 25.61 11.31
N ASN A 131 -9.72 24.47 11.09
CA ASN A 131 -10.58 23.82 12.08
C ASN A 131 -9.77 22.80 12.91
N THR A 132 -10.07 22.71 14.21
CA THR A 132 -9.57 21.69 15.14
C THR A 132 -9.69 20.27 14.58
N GLU A 133 -10.77 19.94 13.89
CA GLU A 133 -10.96 18.60 13.31
C GLU A 133 -9.95 18.29 12.21
N ILE A 134 -9.72 19.24 11.29
CA ILE A 134 -8.71 19.12 10.22
C ILE A 134 -7.31 19.01 10.83
N PHE A 135 -7.02 19.78 11.89
CA PHE A 135 -5.75 19.67 12.61
C PHE A 135 -5.51 18.28 13.19
N MET A 136 -6.53 17.70 13.83
CA MET A 136 -6.45 16.36 14.40
C MET A 136 -6.24 15.31 13.31
N LEU A 137 -6.91 15.44 12.17
CA LEU A 137 -6.69 14.57 11.00
C LEU A 137 -5.25 14.68 10.47
N ILE A 138 -4.67 15.88 10.40
CA ILE A 138 -3.27 16.09 9.99
C ILE A 138 -2.32 15.36 10.94
N ILE A 139 -2.48 15.55 12.27
CA ILE A 139 -1.66 14.86 13.27
C ILE A 139 -1.78 13.34 13.13
N MET A 140 -3.00 12.82 12.99
CA MET A 140 -3.24 11.39 12.81
C MET A 140 -2.58 10.85 11.54
N ASN A 141 -2.65 11.59 10.43
CA ASN A 141 -1.98 11.22 9.18
C ASN A 141 -0.45 11.19 9.36
N ILE A 142 0.15 12.19 10.04
CA ILE A 142 1.59 12.20 10.33
C ILE A 142 2.01 10.97 11.13
N VAL A 143 1.28 10.65 12.20
CA VAL A 143 1.55 9.45 13.02
C VAL A 143 1.46 8.19 12.16
N LEU A 144 0.44 8.10 11.29
CA LEU A 144 0.28 6.94 10.42
C LEU A 144 1.37 6.84 9.37
N VAL A 145 1.84 7.95 8.78
CA VAL A 145 3.01 7.96 7.86
C VAL A 145 4.20 7.33 8.56
N VAL A 146 4.47 7.71 9.81
CA VAL A 146 5.60 7.19 10.59
C VAL A 146 5.45 5.68 10.80
N ILE A 147 4.30 5.21 11.31
CA ILE A 147 4.05 3.79 11.59
C ILE A 147 4.16 2.95 10.31
N VAL A 148 3.49 3.36 9.24
CA VAL A 148 3.47 2.60 7.98
C VAL A 148 4.85 2.61 7.34
N SER A 149 5.62 3.70 7.44
CA SER A 149 7.00 3.76 6.96
C SER A 149 7.94 2.81 7.71
N PHE A 150 7.79 2.67 9.03
CA PHE A 150 8.56 1.69 9.80
C PHE A 150 8.24 0.26 9.37
N ASN A 151 6.94 -0.08 9.22
CA ASN A 151 6.52 -1.38 8.74
C ASN A 151 7.04 -1.67 7.33
N PHE A 152 6.92 -0.71 6.41
CA PHE A 152 7.42 -0.83 5.04
C PHE A 152 8.93 -1.13 5.02
N LYS A 153 9.73 -0.35 5.75
CA LYS A 153 11.18 -0.55 5.86
C LYS A 153 11.53 -1.92 6.47
N HIS A 154 10.77 -2.35 7.49
CA HIS A 154 10.95 -3.66 8.11
C HIS A 154 10.74 -4.79 7.10
N TYR A 155 9.62 -4.77 6.36
CA TYR A 155 9.34 -5.78 5.34
C TYR A 155 10.33 -5.76 4.18
N GLN A 156 10.76 -4.56 3.74
CA GLN A 156 11.78 -4.42 2.72
C GLN A 156 13.11 -5.05 3.15
N LYS A 157 13.58 -4.77 4.37
CA LYS A 157 14.81 -5.36 4.91
C LYS A 157 14.72 -6.88 5.01
N ASN A 158 13.59 -7.40 5.48
CA ASN A 158 13.38 -8.85 5.57
C ASN A 158 13.40 -9.51 4.19
N PHE A 159 12.80 -8.87 3.19
CA PHE A 159 12.83 -9.34 1.81
C PHE A 159 14.24 -9.35 1.22
N GLU A 160 15.01 -8.29 1.43
CA GLU A 160 16.40 -8.23 0.97
C GLU A 160 17.27 -9.30 1.63
N ASN A 161 17.11 -9.51 2.94
CA ASN A 161 17.81 -10.56 3.66
C ASN A 161 17.45 -11.95 3.11
N PHE A 162 16.17 -12.20 2.87
CA PHE A 162 15.69 -13.44 2.26
C PHE A 162 16.32 -13.68 0.87
N ILE A 163 16.26 -12.68 -0.02
CA ILE A 163 16.85 -12.78 -1.36
C ILE A 163 18.36 -13.02 -1.29
N ASN A 164 19.07 -12.26 -0.47
CA ASN A 164 20.51 -12.39 -0.32
C ASN A 164 20.92 -13.75 0.22
N GLN A 165 20.15 -14.33 1.14
CA GLN A 165 20.38 -15.67 1.66
C GLN A 165 20.24 -16.72 0.55
N ILE A 166 19.14 -16.70 -0.20
CA ILE A 166 18.91 -17.68 -1.28
C ILE A 166 19.96 -17.56 -2.38
N ILE A 167 20.34 -16.33 -2.76
CA ILE A 167 21.43 -16.11 -3.73
C ILE A 167 22.75 -16.74 -3.25
N ARG A 168 23.08 -16.59 -1.95
CA ARG A 168 24.31 -17.17 -1.38
C ARG A 168 24.27 -18.69 -1.35
N GLU A 169 23.14 -19.28 -1.00
CA GLU A 169 22.97 -20.75 -0.99
C GLU A 169 23.12 -21.33 -2.40
N LEU A 170 22.45 -20.74 -3.39
CA LEU A 170 22.51 -21.25 -4.76
C LEU A 170 23.88 -21.09 -5.42
N LYS A 171 24.62 -20.03 -5.09
CA LYS A 171 26.01 -19.88 -5.54
C LYS A 171 26.93 -20.98 -4.99
N LYS A 172 26.66 -21.50 -3.79
CA LYS A 172 27.44 -22.61 -3.22
C LYS A 172 27.13 -23.92 -3.94
N ASP A 173 25.88 -24.14 -4.32
CA ASP A 173 25.46 -25.36 -5.03
C ASP A 173 25.99 -25.41 -6.47
N ILE A 174 26.17 -24.26 -7.13
CA ILE A 174 26.74 -24.18 -8.49
C ILE A 174 28.27 -24.39 -8.52
N ASN A 175 28.97 -24.09 -7.41
CA ASN A 175 30.43 -24.23 -7.31
C ASN A 175 30.88 -25.58 -6.73
N ARG A 176 29.94 -26.51 -6.50
CA ARG A 176 30.20 -27.90 -6.11
C ARG A 176 29.97 -28.81 -7.29
#